data_AF-A0A6A3ARR6-F1
#
_entry.id   AF-A0A6A3ARR6-F1
#
_cell.length_a   1.000
_cell.length_b   1.000
_cell.length_c   1.000
_cell.angle_alpha   90.00
_cell.angle_beta   90.00
_cell.angle_gamma   90.00
#
_symmetry.space_group_name_H-M   'P 1'
#
loop_
_entity.id
_entity.type
_entity.pdbx_description
1 polymer ?
#
loop_
_entity_poly.entity_id
_entity_poly.type
_entity_poly.pdbx_seq_one_letter_code
_entity_poly.pdbx_strand_id
1 'polypeptide(L)'
;MNSKAAAEAAPKKWEEMSMTEKALELYVGEKGLLFWLNKFAYASIFIVIRAWIVFRFVGHALNLYQLDSPPLAPTSMFNGS
;
A
#
# COMPACT_ATOMS: atom_id res chain seq x y z
N MET A 1 49.52 18.57 3.62
CA MET A 1 48.66 17.53 4.21
C MET A 1 47.64 18.23 5.10
N ASN A 2 46.41 18.45 4.64
CA ASN A 2 45.35 19.05 5.46
C ASN A 2 44.26 18.01 5.71
N SER A 3 44.33 17.40 6.90
CA SER A 3 43.32 16.53 7.47
C SER A 3 42.03 17.32 7.73
N LYS A 4 41.14 17.34 6.74
CA LYS A 4 39.70 17.34 6.98
C LYS A 4 39.13 16.16 6.21
N ALA A 5 39.46 14.96 6.70
CA ALA A 5 38.44 13.93 6.74
C ALA A 5 37.29 14.58 7.50
N ALA A 6 36.25 15.02 6.78
CA ALA A 6 34.97 15.31 7.38
C ALA A 6 34.62 14.02 8.11
N ALA A 7 34.83 14.02 9.42
CA ALA A 7 34.33 12.96 10.26
C ALA A 7 32.88 12.79 9.83
N GLU A 8 32.55 11.59 9.35
CA GLU A 8 31.19 11.10 9.31
C GLU A 8 30.66 11.27 10.73
N ALA A 9 30.09 12.44 11.00
CA ALA A 9 29.42 12.71 12.25
C ALA A 9 28.30 11.68 12.27
N ALA A 10 28.40 10.73 13.22
CA ALA A 10 27.34 9.78 13.47
C ALA A 10 26.00 10.52 13.42
N PRO A 11 24.97 9.94 12.77
CA PRO A 11 23.68 10.61 12.62
C PRO A 11 23.25 11.18 13.97
N LYS A 12 22.93 12.49 13.98
CA LYS A 12 22.57 13.19 15.23
C LYS A 12 21.50 12.39 15.96
N LYS A 13 21.52 12.42 17.29
CA LYS A 13 20.47 11.78 18.05
C LYS A 13 19.15 12.51 17.76
N TRP A 14 18.05 11.76 17.61
CA TRP A 14 16.73 12.33 17.27
C TRP A 14 16.34 13.54 18.13
N GLU A 15 16.64 13.53 19.43
CA GLU A 15 16.35 14.64 20.36
C GLU A 15 17.11 15.93 20.04
N GLU A 16 18.25 15.84 19.36
CA GLU A 16 19.15 16.96 19.06
C GLU A 16 18.85 17.60 17.69
N MET A 17 17.89 17.04 16.94
CA MET A 17 17.50 17.55 15.62
C MET A 17 16.48 18.69 15.72
N SER A 18 16.62 19.67 14.83
CA SER A 18 15.57 20.68 14.62
C SER A 18 14.29 20.05 14.06
N MET A 19 13.14 20.73 14.22
CA MET A 19 11.85 20.25 13.69
C MET A 19 11.89 19.98 12.18
N THR A 20 12.66 20.79 11.44
CA THR A 20 12.84 20.62 9.99
C THR A 20 13.68 19.38 9.66
N GLU A 21 14.78 19.15 10.37
CA GLU A 21 15.59 17.92 10.20
C GLU A 21 14.76 16.67 10.52
N LYS A 22 13.97 16.70 11.61
CA LYS A 22 13.06 15.59 11.96
C LYS A 22 12.04 15.30 10.87
N ALA A 23 11.45 16.34 10.28
CA ALA A 23 10.48 16.18 9.19
C ALA A 23 11.14 15.58 7.94
N LEU A 24 12.35 16.02 7.61
CA LEU A 24 13.10 15.50 6.48
C LEU A 24 13.46 14.03 6.70
N GLU A 25 13.95 13.67 7.88
CA GLU A 25 14.29 12.29 8.24
C GLU A 25 13.05 11.37 8.26
N LEU A 26 11.90 11.88 8.70
CA LEU A 26 10.65 11.13 8.61
C LEU A 26 10.20 10.92 7.15
N TYR A 27 10.49 11.84 6.24
CA TYR A 27 10.12 11.73 4.83
C TYR A 27 11.08 10.79 4.07
N VAL A 28 12.38 11.11 4.06
CA VAL A 28 13.43 10.46 3.25
C VAL A 28 14.46 9.64 4.03
N GLY A 29 14.32 9.50 5.35
CA GLY A 29 15.24 8.68 6.15
C GLY A 29 15.16 7.18 5.85
N GLU A 30 16.08 6.41 6.44
CA GLU A 30 16.29 4.96 6.18
C GLU A 30 15.04 4.11 6.47
N LYS A 31 14.10 4.62 7.28
CA LYS A 31 12.77 4.05 7.53
C LYS A 31 11.65 5.09 7.41
N GLY A 32 11.88 6.12 6.61
CA GLY A 32 10.93 7.20 6.39
C GLY A 32 9.69 6.75 5.61
N LEU A 33 8.82 7.73 5.35
CA LEU A 33 7.56 7.55 4.65
C LEU A 33 7.77 6.98 3.25
N LEU A 34 8.78 7.46 2.50
CA LEU A 34 9.06 6.94 1.16
C LEU A 34 9.44 5.45 1.18
N PHE A 35 10.26 5.05 2.15
CA PHE A 35 10.68 3.66 2.31
C PHE A 35 9.46 2.75 2.56
N TRP A 36 8.58 3.17 3.47
CA TRP A 36 7.36 2.44 3.78
C TRP A 36 6.36 2.43 2.62
N LEU A 37 6.16 3.55 1.92
CA LEU A 37 5.28 3.63 0.74
C LEU A 37 5.75 2.70 -0.38
N ASN A 38 7.05 2.67 -0.65
CA ASN A 38 7.61 1.76 -1.65
C ASN A 38 7.35 0.30 -1.24
N LYS A 39 7.66 -0.07 0.00
CA LYS A 39 7.41 -1.42 0.51
C LYS A 39 5.91 -1.77 0.53
N PHE A 40 5.06 -0.79 0.85
CA PHE A 40 3.62 -0.95 0.85
C PHE A 40 3.05 -1.11 -0.56
N ALA A 41 3.60 -0.44 -1.57
CA ALA A 41 3.19 -0.60 -2.95
C ALA A 41 3.39 -2.05 -3.44
N TYR A 42 4.52 -2.67 -3.09
CA TYR A 42 4.73 -4.10 -3.41
C TYR A 42 3.79 -5.00 -2.61
N ALA A 43 3.55 -4.70 -1.32
CA ALA A 43 2.67 -5.48 -0.47
C ALA A 43 1.18 -5.34 -0.85
N SER A 44 0.75 -4.17 -1.30
CA SER A 44 -0.66 -3.83 -1.57
C SER A 44 -1.22 -4.63 -2.73
N ILE A 45 -0.41 -4.92 -3.76
CA ILE A 45 -0.80 -5.79 -4.87
C ILE A 45 -1.24 -7.16 -4.35
N PHE A 46 -0.46 -7.76 -3.45
CA PHE A 46 -0.82 -9.05 -2.86
C PHE A 46 -2.08 -8.98 -2.01
N ILE A 47 -2.26 -7.89 -1.24
CA ILE A 47 -3.47 -7.69 -0.44
C ILE A 47 -4.69 -7.58 -1.33
N VAL A 48 -4.64 -6.74 -2.38
CA VAL A 48 -5.76 -6.54 -3.31
C VAL A 48 -6.11 -7.83 -4.03
N ILE A 49 -5.12 -8.55 -4.56
CA ILE A 49 -5.35 -9.83 -5.25
C ILE A 49 -5.95 -10.87 -4.29
N ARG A 50 -5.37 -11.02 -3.08
CA ARG A 50 -5.90 -11.97 -2.08
C ARG A 50 -7.31 -11.59 -1.66
N ALA A 51 -7.58 -10.32 -1.38
CA ALA A 51 -8.90 -9.83 -1.04
C ALA A 51 -9.91 -10.11 -2.16
N TRP A 52 -9.53 -9.90 -3.42
CA TRP A 52 -10.37 -10.19 -4.58
C TRP A 52 -10.70 -11.68 -4.71
N ILE A 53 -9.70 -12.55 -4.58
CA ILE A 53 -9.88 -14.00 -4.62
C ILE A 53 -10.76 -14.46 -3.45
N VAL A 54 -10.45 -14.04 -2.22
CA VAL A 54 -11.24 -14.40 -1.04
C VAL A 54 -12.67 -13.91 -1.18
N PHE A 55 -12.89 -12.65 -1.57
CA PHE A 55 -14.22 -12.12 -1.83
C PHE A 55 -14.96 -12.98 -2.84
N ARG A 56 -14.34 -13.29 -3.98
CA ARG A 56 -15.04 -13.94 -5.09
C ARG A 56 -15.36 -15.41 -4.84
N PHE A 57 -14.46 -16.14 -4.17
CA PHE A 57 -14.61 -17.57 -3.94
C PHE A 57 -15.18 -17.87 -2.55
N VAL A 58 -14.60 -17.30 -1.50
CA VAL A 58 -15.05 -17.54 -0.12
C VAL A 58 -16.37 -16.82 0.13
N GLY A 59 -16.54 -15.59 -0.35
CA GLY A 59 -17.82 -14.88 -0.23
C GLY A 59 -18.98 -15.60 -0.93
N HIS A 60 -18.73 -16.17 -2.10
CA HIS A 60 -19.72 -16.98 -2.81
C HIS A 60 -19.97 -18.34 -2.13
N ALA A 61 -18.91 -19.04 -1.70
CA ALA A 61 -19.01 -20.33 -1.02
C ALA A 61 -19.72 -20.24 0.35
N LEU A 62 -19.56 -19.12 1.05
CA LEU A 62 -20.23 -18.83 2.32
C LEU A 62 -21.59 -18.14 2.14
N ASN A 63 -22.04 -17.92 0.90
CA ASN A 63 -23.32 -17.27 0.59
C ASN A 63 -23.49 -15.88 1.24
N LEU A 64 -22.41 -15.11 1.40
CA LEU A 64 -22.44 -13.82 2.11
C LEU A 64 -23.21 -12.72 1.35
N TYR A 65 -23.49 -12.94 0.08
CA TYR A 65 -24.30 -12.09 -0.77
C TYR A 65 -25.02 -12.95 -1.81
N GLN A 66 -26.31 -12.71 -1.98
CA GLN A 66 -27.17 -13.33 -2.99
C GLN A 66 -27.49 -12.28 -4.06
N LEU A 67 -27.66 -12.74 -5.30
CA LEU A 67 -28.20 -11.89 -6.35
C LEU A 67 -29.73 -11.82 -6.10
N ASP A 68 -30.28 -10.64 -5.84
CA ASP A 68 -31.73 -10.46 -5.64
C ASP A 68 -32.55 -10.92 -6.86
N SER A 69 -31.96 -10.82 -8.06
CA SER A 69 -32.57 -11.20 -9.32
C SER A 69 -31.64 -12.13 -10.09
N PRO A 70 -32.16 -13.18 -10.74
CA PRO A 70 -31.35 -14.02 -11.62
C PRO A 70 -30.74 -13.19 -12.76
N PRO A 71 -29.54 -13.57 -13.26
CA PRO A 71 -28.97 -12.95 -14.44
C PRO A 71 -29.95 -13.00 -15.61
N LEU A 72 -30.02 -11.92 -16.39
CA LEU A 72 -30.85 -11.87 -17.60
C LEU A 72 -30.52 -13.06 -18.51
N ALA A 73 -31.56 -13.68 -19.07
CA ALA A 73 -31.39 -14.79 -19.99
C ALA A 73 -30.64 -14.30 -21.25
N PRO A 74 -29.77 -15.12 -21.87
CA PRO A 74 -29.08 -14.74 -23.11
C PRO A 74 -30.03 -14.31 -24.24
N THR A 75 -31.22 -14.89 -24.28
CA THR A 75 -32.29 -14.57 -25.25
C THR A 75 -32.88 -13.18 -25.05
N SER A 76 -32.82 -12.62 -23.83
CA SER A 76 -33.29 -11.26 -23.53
C SER A 76 -32.27 -10.16 -23.85
N MET A 77 -31.03 -10.51 -24.24
CA MET A 77 -30.00 -9.51 -24.62
C MET A 77 -30.28 -8.87 -26.00
N PHE A 78 -31.09 -9.53 -26.83
CA PHE A 78 -31.37 -9.11 -28.21
C PHE A 78 -32.80 -8.61 -28.43
N ASN A 79 -33.68 -8.78 -27.46
CA ASN A 79 -35.00 -8.16 -27.49
C ASN A 79 -34.91 -6.80 -26.79
N GLY A 80 -34.69 -5.76 -27.59
CA GLY A 80 -34.73 -4.38 -27.13
C GLY A 80 -36.16 -3.97 -26.82
N SER A 81 -36.43 -3.82 -25.52
CA SER A 81 -37.63 -3.27 -24.87
C SER A 81 -38.99 -3.93 -25.12
#